data_AF-A0A0H2WZM8-F1
#
_entry.id   AF-A0A0H2WZM8-F1
#
_cell.length_a   1.000
_cell.length_b   1.000
_cell.length_c   1.000
_cell.angle_alpha   90.00
_cell.angle_beta   90.00
_cell.angle_gamma   90.00
#
_symmetry.space_group_name_H-M   'P 1'
#
loop_
_entity.id
_entity.type
_entity.pdbx_description
1 polymer ?
#
loop_
_entity_poly.entity_id
_entity_poly.type
_entity_poly.pdbx_seq_one_letter_code
_entity_poly.pdbx_strand_id
1 'polypeptide(L)'
;MILDNVNPNDLFPTEKKGPSVLGIIEYQVQGENEFEGAFIATNERLIMNVDMNGQFYYRSISYNEIEKIDYDGQTIMFKFNIGNVPMHDIKSANVEMFVEYVKQHMIV
;
A
#
# COMPACT_ATOMS: atom_id res chain seq x y z
N MET A 1 16.44 1.34 4.59
CA MET A 1 15.67 0.22 3.99
C MET A 1 14.93 0.78 2.78
N ILE A 2 14.62 -0.01 1.75
CA ILE A 2 13.84 0.48 0.60
C ILE A 2 12.39 0.02 0.81
N LEU A 3 11.50 0.94 1.18
CA LEU A 3 10.12 0.62 1.55
C LEU A 3 9.24 0.30 0.35
N ASP A 4 9.46 0.96 -0.79
CA ASP A 4 8.70 0.82 -2.03
C ASP A 4 9.18 -0.33 -2.94
N ASN A 5 9.92 -1.28 -2.34
CA ASN A 5 10.35 -2.49 -3.00
C ASN A 5 10.05 -3.73 -2.17
N VAL A 6 10.00 -4.86 -2.85
CA VAL A 6 9.76 -6.17 -2.25
C VAL A 6 10.91 -7.09 -2.67
N ASN A 7 11.39 -7.90 -1.75
CA ASN A 7 12.38 -8.91 -2.05
C ASN A 7 11.75 -9.95 -2.99
N PRO A 8 12.34 -10.24 -4.16
CA PRO A 8 11.78 -11.24 -5.08
C PRO A 8 11.59 -12.62 -4.46
N ASN A 9 12.35 -12.96 -3.42
CA ASN A 9 12.20 -14.23 -2.71
C ASN A 9 10.96 -14.29 -1.79
N ASP A 10 10.35 -13.14 -1.48
CA ASP A 10 9.11 -13.06 -0.69
C ASP A 10 7.86 -13.16 -1.58
N LEU A 11 8.05 -13.19 -2.90
CA LEU A 11 6.99 -13.33 -3.89
C LEU A 11 6.70 -14.81 -4.17
N PHE A 12 5.43 -15.14 -4.40
CA PHE A 12 5.10 -16.47 -4.93
C PHE A 12 5.70 -16.65 -6.35
N PRO A 13 5.95 -17.88 -6.81
CA PRO A 13 6.54 -18.12 -8.14
C PRO A 13 5.75 -17.50 -9.31
N THR A 14 4.44 -17.31 -9.15
CA THR A 14 3.54 -16.67 -10.12
C THR A 14 3.34 -15.18 -9.89
N GLU A 15 3.85 -14.65 -8.79
CA GLU A 15 3.66 -13.28 -8.34
C GLU A 15 4.70 -12.35 -8.98
N LYS A 16 4.22 -11.24 -9.52
CA LYS A 16 4.99 -10.22 -10.23
C LYS A 16 4.69 -8.87 -9.61
N LYS A 17 5.77 -8.13 -9.30
CA LYS A 17 5.68 -6.77 -8.80
C LYS A 17 5.03 -5.86 -9.86
N GLY A 18 4.04 -5.09 -9.45
CA GLY A 18 3.40 -4.02 -10.19
C GLY A 18 3.87 -2.64 -9.70
N PRO A 19 3.02 -1.59 -9.82
CA PRO A 19 3.36 -0.25 -9.35
C PRO A 19 3.43 -0.18 -7.82
N SER A 20 4.12 0.83 -7.30
CA SER A 20 4.20 1.13 -5.87
C SER A 20 4.09 2.64 -5.62
N VAL A 21 3.65 2.99 -4.42
CA VAL A 21 3.57 4.36 -3.91
C VAL A 21 4.25 4.45 -2.55
N LEU A 22 4.99 5.54 -2.31
CA LEU A 22 5.72 5.83 -1.07
C LEU A 22 5.22 7.18 -0.50
N GLY A 23 5.02 7.27 0.80
CA GLY A 23 4.47 8.44 1.47
C GLY A 23 4.26 8.21 2.96
N ILE A 24 3.39 9.00 3.59
CA ILE A 24 2.99 8.83 4.98
C ILE A 24 1.65 8.10 5.03
N ILE A 25 1.60 7.01 5.78
CA ILE A 25 0.40 6.21 6.00
C ILE A 25 -0.17 6.55 7.37
N GLU A 26 -1.44 6.95 7.40
CA GLU A 26 -2.15 7.15 8.66
C GLU A 26 -2.71 5.82 9.16
N TYR A 27 -2.13 5.31 10.24
CA TYR A 27 -2.56 4.05 10.86
C TYR A 27 -2.33 4.10 12.37
N GLN A 28 -3.39 3.89 13.16
CA GLN A 28 -3.32 4.04 14.61
C GLN A 28 -2.66 2.84 15.27
N VAL A 29 -1.45 3.01 15.82
CA VAL A 29 -0.76 2.01 16.63
C VAL A 29 -0.15 2.65 17.88
N GLN A 30 -0.59 2.19 19.06
CA GLN A 30 0.02 2.52 20.36
C GLN A 30 0.25 4.03 20.64
N GLY A 31 -0.58 4.90 20.06
CA GLY A 31 -0.52 6.35 20.29
C GLY A 31 0.22 7.16 19.22
N GLU A 32 0.86 6.49 18.25
CA GLU A 32 1.34 7.10 17.01
C GLU A 32 0.38 6.76 15.87
N ASN A 33 0.23 7.72 14.94
CA ASN A 33 -0.82 7.67 13.92
C ASN A 33 -0.29 7.80 12.51
N GLU A 34 0.99 8.16 12.30
CA GLU A 34 1.57 8.46 11.00
C GLU A 34 2.93 7.81 10.88
N PHE A 35 3.16 7.07 9.80
CA PHE A 35 4.40 6.37 9.56
C PHE A 35 4.83 6.48 8.10
N GLU A 36 6.12 6.60 7.84
CA GLU A 36 6.62 6.47 6.47
C GLU A 36 6.42 5.04 5.99
N GLY A 37 5.79 4.89 4.84
CA GLY A 37 5.40 3.59 4.33
C GLY A 37 5.13 3.61 2.84
N ALA A 38 5.09 2.39 2.29
CA ALA A 38 4.78 2.17 0.90
C ALA A 38 3.73 1.09 0.74
N PHE A 39 2.88 1.30 -0.26
CA PHE A 39 2.07 0.23 -0.82
C PHE A 39 2.69 -0.24 -2.13
N ILE A 40 2.83 -1.55 -2.28
CA ILE A 40 3.37 -2.21 -3.46
C ILE A 40 2.31 -3.17 -3.97
N ALA A 41 1.78 -2.90 -5.15
CA ALA A 41 0.85 -3.80 -5.81
C ALA A 41 1.62 -4.94 -6.49
N THR A 42 1.10 -6.16 -6.42
CA THR A 42 1.50 -7.29 -7.25
C THR A 42 0.29 -7.79 -8.02
N ASN A 43 0.47 -8.70 -8.98
CA ASN A 43 -0.70 -9.32 -9.64
C ASN A 43 -1.54 -10.23 -8.71
N GLU A 44 -1.13 -10.45 -7.45
CA GLU A 44 -1.81 -11.37 -6.53
C GLU A 44 -2.31 -10.69 -5.24
N ARG A 45 -1.65 -9.63 -4.77
CA ARG A 45 -1.98 -8.94 -3.52
C ARG A 45 -1.43 -7.52 -3.47
N LEU A 46 -1.86 -6.79 -2.46
CA LEU A 46 -1.24 -5.54 -2.05
C LEU A 46 -0.29 -5.81 -0.87
N ILE A 47 0.92 -5.29 -0.94
CA ILE A 47 1.91 -5.35 0.15
C ILE A 47 2.01 -3.97 0.78
N MET A 48 1.93 -3.90 2.10
CA MET A 48 2.16 -2.69 2.88
C MET A 48 3.44 -2.83 3.69
N ASN A 49 4.39 -1.94 3.43
CA ASN A 49 5.66 -1.83 4.11
C ASN A 49 5.68 -0.53 4.91
N VAL A 50 5.94 -0.58 6.21
CA VAL A 50 5.92 0.59 7.09
C VAL A 50 7.19 0.60 7.95
N ASP A 51 7.82 1.77 8.08
CA ASP A 51 8.87 2.00 9.06
C ASP A 51 8.26 2.57 10.35
N MET A 52 8.13 1.71 11.37
CA MET A 52 7.66 2.09 12.70
C MET A 52 8.86 2.41 13.59
N ASN A 53 9.44 3.59 13.41
CA ASN A 53 10.59 4.10 14.19
C ASN A 53 11.79 3.14 14.23
N GLY A 54 12.17 2.60 13.06
CA GLY A 54 13.27 1.66 12.91
C GLY A 54 12.85 0.20 13.00
N GLN A 55 11.58 -0.10 13.29
CA GLN A 55 11.01 -1.44 13.17
C GLN A 55 10.23 -1.56 11.87
N PHE A 56 10.67 -2.47 11.01
CA PHE A 56 9.98 -2.74 9.76
C PHE A 56 8.72 -3.58 10.01
N TYR A 57 7.58 -3.04 9.59
CA TYR A 57 6.31 -3.74 9.58
C TYR A 57 5.90 -4.10 8.15
N TYR A 58 5.60 -5.37 7.95
CA TYR A 58 5.16 -5.93 6.67
C TYR A 58 3.76 -6.51 6.81
N ARG A 59 2.86 -6.17 5.88
CA ARG A 59 1.53 -6.79 5.78
C ARG A 59 1.21 -7.15 4.33
N SER A 60 0.75 -8.38 4.15
CA SER A 60 0.13 -8.89 2.92
C SER A 60 -1.38 -8.69 3.01
N ILE A 61 -1.97 -8.02 2.02
CA ILE A 61 -3.39 -7.68 1.97
C ILE A 61 -3.98 -8.25 0.67
N SER A 62 -4.98 -9.12 0.79
CA SER A 62 -5.70 -9.64 -0.38
C SER A 62 -6.49 -8.50 -1.04
N TYR A 63 -6.58 -8.50 -2.38
CA TYR A 63 -7.42 -7.53 -3.08
C TYR A 63 -8.90 -7.59 -2.67
N ASN A 64 -9.37 -8.73 -2.15
CA ASN A 64 -10.73 -8.88 -1.62
C ASN A 64 -10.96 -8.16 -0.29
N GLU A 65 -9.89 -7.76 0.42
CA GLU A 65 -9.99 -6.96 1.64
C GLU A 65 -10.15 -5.46 1.33
N ILE A 66 -9.92 -5.05 0.08
CA ILE A 66 -10.03 -3.67 -0.38
C ILE A 66 -11.45 -3.43 -0.86
N GLU A 67 -12.21 -2.66 -0.09
CA GLU A 67 -13.57 -2.28 -0.48
C GLU A 67 -13.58 -1.09 -1.44
N LYS A 68 -12.63 -0.16 -1.28
CA LYS A 68 -12.51 1.04 -2.11
C LYS A 68 -11.09 1.56 -2.10
N ILE A 69 -10.70 2.20 -3.20
CA ILE A 69 -9.50 3.04 -3.29
C ILE A 69 -9.82 4.26 -4.15
N ASP A 70 -9.52 5.45 -3.66
CA ASP A 70 -9.65 6.71 -4.40
C ASP A 70 -8.39 7.55 -4.25
N TYR A 71 -8.15 8.45 -5.21
CA TYR A 71 -7.09 9.44 -5.15
C TYR A 71 -7.67 10.80 -5.57
N ASP A 72 -7.46 11.81 -4.75
CA ASP A 72 -8.01 13.16 -4.95
C ASP A 72 -6.99 14.17 -5.52
N GLY A 73 -5.79 13.70 -5.87
CA GLY A 73 -4.68 14.54 -6.33
C GLY A 73 -3.63 14.81 -5.24
N GLN A 74 -3.91 14.49 -3.98
CA GLN A 74 -2.98 14.64 -2.86
C GLN A 74 -2.91 13.39 -1.97
N THR A 75 -4.05 12.76 -1.71
CA THR A 75 -4.20 11.67 -0.76
C THR A 75 -4.80 10.46 -1.45
N ILE A 76 -4.20 9.28 -1.24
CA ILE A 76 -4.85 8.01 -1.55
C ILE A 76 -5.69 7.62 -0.33
N MET A 77 -6.98 7.36 -0.53
CA MET A 77 -7.87 6.85 0.50
C MET A 77 -8.17 5.38 0.23
N PHE A 78 -7.59 4.48 1.03
CA PHE A 78 -8.03 3.09 1.06
C PHE A 78 -9.18 2.91 2.04
N LYS A 79 -10.19 2.14 1.64
CA LYS A 79 -11.18 1.55 2.54
C LYS A 79 -10.96 0.05 2.54
N PHE A 80 -10.50 -0.48 3.67
CA PHE A 80 -10.45 -1.90 3.92
C PHE A 80 -11.65 -2.33 4.78
N ASN A 81 -11.92 -3.63 4.86
CA ASN A 81 -12.92 -4.22 5.76
C ASN A 81 -12.78 -3.82 7.24
N ILE A 82 -11.57 -3.45 7.67
CA ILE A 82 -11.24 -3.04 9.04
C ILE A 82 -11.26 -1.53 9.26
N GLY A 83 -11.44 -0.72 8.21
CA GLY A 83 -11.45 0.73 8.31
C GLY A 83 -10.75 1.45 7.16
N ASN A 84 -10.71 2.77 7.27
CA ASN A 84 -10.05 3.63 6.29
C ASN A 84 -8.57 3.81 6.64
N VAL A 85 -7.72 3.82 5.62
CA VAL A 85 -6.28 4.06 5.72
C VAL A 85 -5.90 5.09 4.67
N PRO A 86 -5.82 6.38 5.05
CA PRO A 86 -5.31 7.41 4.17
C PRO A 86 -3.79 7.33 4.03
N MET A 87 -3.30 7.78 2.87
CA MET A 87 -1.89 7.97 2.58
C MET A 87 -1.68 9.33 1.93
N HIS A 88 -0.84 10.17 2.53
CA HIS A 88 -0.53 11.53 2.07
C HIS A 88 0.99 11.72 1.88
N ASP A 89 1.40 12.94 1.51
CA ASP A 89 2.80 13.32 1.24
C ASP A 89 3.52 12.34 0.31
N ILE A 90 2.82 11.96 -0.76
CA ILE A 90 3.26 10.92 -1.69
C ILE A 90 4.46 11.42 -2.50
N LYS A 91 5.53 10.61 -2.49
CA LYS A 91 6.81 10.89 -3.17
C LYS A 91 6.91 10.25 -4.56
N SER A 92 5.91 9.46 -4.94
CA SER A 92 5.88 8.69 -6.20
C SER A 92 5.24 9.48 -7.34
N ALA A 93 5.81 9.39 -8.54
CA ALA A 93 5.39 10.22 -9.68
C ALA A 93 4.05 9.80 -10.31
N ASN A 94 3.68 8.51 -10.30
CA ASN A 94 2.53 7.98 -11.05
C ASN A 94 1.49 7.31 -10.12
N VAL A 95 0.90 8.09 -9.23
CA VAL A 95 -0.09 7.62 -8.25
C VAL A 95 -1.36 7.07 -8.91
N GLU A 96 -1.83 7.74 -9.98
CA GLU A 96 -3.04 7.33 -10.71
C GLU A 96 -2.91 5.91 -11.29
N MET A 97 -1.77 5.61 -11.92
CA MET A 97 -1.49 4.26 -12.46
C MET A 97 -1.50 3.20 -11.36
N PHE A 98 -1.01 3.52 -10.16
CA PHE A 98 -1.10 2.61 -9.02
C PHE A 98 -2.56 2.36 -8.60
N VAL A 99 -3.36 3.43 -8.49
CA VAL A 99 -4.77 3.32 -8.09
C VAL A 99 -5.58 2.53 -9.11
N GLU A 100 -5.38 2.79 -10.40
CA GLU A 100 -6.02 2.03 -11.49
C GLU A 100 -5.61 0.56 -11.47
N TYR A 101 -4.33 0.27 -11.25
CA TYR A 101 -3.84 -1.11 -11.16
C TYR A 101 -4.52 -1.86 -10.01
N VAL A 102 -4.60 -1.26 -8.82
CA VAL A 102 -5.29 -1.87 -7.67
C VAL A 102 -6.77 -2.12 -8.00
N LYS A 103 -7.46 -1.13 -8.59
CA LYS A 103 -8.88 -1.27 -8.99
C LYS A 103 -9.12 -2.43 -9.95
N GLN A 104 -8.19 -2.70 -10.88
CA GLN A 104 -8.30 -3.82 -11.83
C GLN A 104 -8.20 -5.20 -11.17
N HIS A 105 -7.57 -5.29 -9.99
CA HIS A 105 -7.37 -6.55 -9.27
C HIS A 105 -8.36 -6.74 -8.11
N MET A 106 -9.11 -5.70 -7.74
CA MET A 106 -10.25 -5.80 -6.82
C MET A 106 -11.36 -6.64 -7.46
N ILE A 107 -11.93 -7.57 -6.70
CA ILE A 107 -13.12 -8.31 -7.10
C ILE A 107 -14.34 -7.54 -6.58
N VAL A 108 -15.11 -6.95 -7.49
CA VAL A 108 -16.35 -6.18 -7.19
C VAL A 108 -17.57 -7.06 -7.37
#